data_AF-A0A7T5URZ5-F1
#
_entry.id   AF-A0A7T5URZ5-F1
#
_cell.length_a   1.000
_cell.length_b   1.000
_cell.length_c   1.000
_cell.angle_alpha   90.00
_cell.angle_beta   90.00
_cell.angle_gamma   90.00
#
_symmetry.space_group_name_H-M   'P 1'
#
loop_
_entity.id
_entity.type
_entity.pdbx_description
1 polymer ?
#
loop_
_entity_poly.entity_id
_entity_poly.type
_entity_poly.pdbx_seq_one_letter_code
_entity_poly.pdbx_strand_id
1 'polypeptide(L)'
;MNQLVARLAGVISNGIQVSGLSSQEFPESRWREAILFFLFGIWSDRQSVVHRPKINFGDFTLRLDYYNGEYYAYGYAEVPQEPPALGPDDLVETSGRQADVEVALIRFVKNDRIRQLRLCVVCDQKVRHAQLVLWKKARRGEYGCAGIGLPYTWGTRGPVWM
;
A
#
# COMPACT_ATOMS: atom_id res chain seq x y z
N MET A 1 -25.81 5.26 0.11
CA MET A 1 -25.66 3.79 0.15
C MET A 1 -24.45 3.50 1.03
N ASN A 2 -24.58 2.65 2.04
CA ASN A 2 -23.53 2.39 3.04
C ASN A 2 -22.32 1.71 2.35
N GLN A 3 -21.07 2.18 2.52
CA GLN A 3 -19.92 1.61 1.80
C GLN A 3 -19.70 0.13 2.13
N LEU A 4 -20.08 -0.31 3.34
CA LEU A 4 -20.12 -1.71 3.73
C LEU A 4 -21.05 -2.53 2.81
N VAL A 5 -22.25 -2.01 2.55
CA VAL A 5 -23.23 -2.67 1.67
C VAL A 5 -22.72 -2.66 0.22
N ALA A 6 -22.05 -1.59 -0.21
CA ALA A 6 -21.43 -1.53 -1.53
C ALA A 6 -20.23 -2.50 -1.66
N ARG A 7 -19.41 -2.69 -0.63
CA ARG A 7 -18.32 -3.69 -0.60
C ARG A 7 -18.86 -5.11 -0.58
N LEU A 8 -19.83 -5.41 0.27
CA LEU A 8 -20.46 -6.73 0.36
C LEU A 8 -21.27 -7.07 -0.90
N ALA A 9 -21.81 -6.06 -1.59
CA ALA A 9 -22.47 -6.22 -2.89
C ALA A 9 -21.48 -6.22 -4.08
N GLY A 10 -20.17 -6.13 -3.86
CA GLY A 10 -19.15 -6.16 -4.92
C GLY A 10 -19.08 -4.88 -5.78
N VAL A 11 -19.68 -3.78 -5.32
CA VAL A 11 -19.72 -2.47 -5.99
C VAL A 11 -18.45 -1.65 -5.70
N ILE A 12 -17.79 -1.87 -4.56
CA ILE A 12 -16.47 -1.30 -4.22
C ILE A 12 -15.46 -2.43 -4.19
N SER A 13 -14.50 -2.38 -5.12
CA SER A 13 -13.43 -3.36 -5.27
C SER A 13 -12.29 -3.07 -4.29
N ASN A 14 -11.70 -4.11 -3.66
CA ASN A 14 -10.41 -4.04 -2.94
C ASN A 14 -9.21 -4.03 -3.91
N GLY A 15 -9.46 -3.67 -5.17
CA GLY A 15 -8.45 -3.63 -6.19
C GLY A 15 -7.36 -2.63 -5.85
N ILE A 16 -6.23 -2.83 -6.51
CA ILE A 16 -5.05 -2.02 -6.32
C ILE A 16 -4.90 -1.12 -7.54
N GLN A 17 -4.75 0.17 -7.27
CA GLN A 17 -4.51 1.16 -8.30
C GLN A 17 -3.06 1.60 -8.20
N VAL A 18 -2.38 1.69 -9.34
CA VAL A 18 -1.02 2.21 -9.43
C VAL A 18 -1.05 3.42 -10.36
N SER A 19 -0.49 4.54 -9.92
CA SER A 19 -0.35 5.73 -10.76
C SER A 19 0.36 5.42 -12.08
N GLY A 20 -0.02 6.12 -13.16
CA GLY A 20 0.49 5.87 -14.51
C GLY A 20 -0.32 4.85 -15.34
N LEU A 21 -1.38 4.28 -14.77
CA LEU A 21 -2.39 3.48 -15.46
C LEU A 21 -3.79 4.00 -15.10
N SER A 22 -4.29 4.99 -15.85
CA SER A 22 -5.58 5.65 -15.56
C SER A 22 -6.81 4.74 -15.72
N SER A 23 -6.67 3.56 -16.33
CA SER A 23 -7.78 2.66 -16.66
C SER A 23 -7.60 1.22 -16.17
N GLN A 24 -6.56 0.93 -15.37
CA GLN A 24 -6.24 -0.45 -15.00
C GLN A 24 -6.16 -0.61 -13.47
N GLU A 25 -7.27 -1.03 -12.88
CA GLU A 25 -7.33 -1.52 -11.52
C GLU A 25 -6.89 -2.99 -11.51
N PHE A 26 -5.90 -3.33 -10.69
CA PHE A 26 -5.54 -4.72 -10.46
C PHE A 26 -6.60 -5.32 -9.54
N PRO A 27 -7.26 -6.44 -9.91
CA PRO A 27 -8.13 -7.13 -8.97
C PRO A 27 -7.33 -7.58 -7.74
N GLU A 28 -7.98 -7.72 -6.58
CA GLU A 28 -7.34 -8.13 -5.32
C GLU A 28 -6.47 -9.39 -5.51
N SER A 29 -6.97 -10.36 -6.30
CA SER A 29 -6.27 -11.60 -6.64
C SER A 29 -4.87 -11.41 -7.26
N ARG A 30 -4.62 -10.25 -7.87
CA ARG A 30 -3.36 -9.87 -8.54
C ARG A 30 -2.54 -8.85 -7.73
N TRP A 31 -2.75 -8.75 -6.41
CA TRP A 31 -2.02 -7.78 -5.57
C TRP A 31 -0.51 -7.87 -5.66
N ARG A 32 0.03 -9.10 -5.76
CA ARG A 32 1.48 -9.32 -5.92
C ARG A 32 2.00 -8.66 -7.20
N GLU A 33 1.23 -8.80 -8.28
CA GLU A 33 1.58 -8.20 -9.57
C GLU A 33 1.48 -6.68 -9.51
N ALA A 34 0.45 -6.15 -8.85
CA ALA A 34 0.30 -4.70 -8.68
C ALA A 34 1.48 -4.08 -7.92
N ILE A 35 1.99 -4.73 -6.87
CA ILE A 35 3.20 -4.28 -6.15
C ILE A 35 4.44 -4.37 -7.04
N LEU A 36 4.65 -5.47 -7.76
CA LEU A 36 5.79 -5.59 -8.68
C LEU A 36 5.72 -4.57 -9.82
N PHE A 37 4.53 -4.30 -10.32
CA PHE A 37 4.28 -3.28 -11.31
C PHE A 37 4.59 -1.88 -10.77
N PHE A 38 4.18 -1.59 -9.54
CA PHE A 38 4.52 -0.34 -8.87
C PHE A 38 6.04 -0.15 -8.78
N LEU A 39 6.76 -1.18 -8.33
CA LEU A 39 8.22 -1.15 -8.16
C LEU A 39 9.00 -1.07 -9.47
N PHE A 40 8.63 -1.86 -10.47
CA PHE A 40 9.44 -2.09 -11.68
C PHE A 40 8.80 -1.58 -12.98
N GLY A 41 7.49 -1.30 -12.97
CA GLY A 41 6.72 -0.92 -14.14
C GLY A 41 6.36 -2.06 -15.09
N ILE A 42 5.63 -1.73 -16.15
CA ILE A 42 5.67 -2.51 -17.39
C ILE A 42 7.14 -2.58 -17.78
N TRP A 43 7.57 -3.75 -18.25
CA TRP A 43 8.88 -4.09 -18.79
C TRP A 43 9.32 -3.25 -20.02
N SER A 44 8.89 -1.98 -20.11
CA SER A 44 9.07 -1.00 -21.18
C SER A 44 9.76 0.27 -20.62
N ASP A 45 11.04 0.14 -20.27
CA ASP A 45 12.02 1.22 -20.06
C ASP A 45 11.75 2.24 -18.93
N ARG A 46 10.63 2.14 -18.20
CA ARG A 46 10.30 3.01 -17.07
C ARG A 46 10.65 2.34 -15.75
N GLN A 47 11.93 2.24 -15.43
CA GLN A 47 12.47 1.42 -14.33
C GLN A 47 12.32 2.01 -12.92
N SER A 48 11.59 3.11 -12.73
CA SER A 48 11.56 3.82 -11.44
C SER A 48 10.17 4.22 -10.98
N VAL A 49 9.94 4.08 -9.67
CA VAL A 49 8.75 4.55 -8.94
C VAL A 49 8.54 6.04 -9.08
N VAL A 50 9.57 6.83 -9.43
CA VAL A 50 9.44 8.28 -9.68
C VAL A 50 8.38 8.59 -10.75
N HIS A 51 8.19 7.70 -11.73
CA HIS A 51 7.17 7.85 -12.77
C HIS A 51 5.80 7.27 -12.39
N ARG A 52 5.71 6.62 -11.22
CA ARG A 52 4.51 5.99 -10.65
C ARG A 52 4.53 6.14 -9.12
N PRO A 53 4.51 7.37 -8.59
CA PRO A 53 4.84 7.62 -7.20
C PRO A 53 3.79 7.09 -6.21
N LYS A 54 2.67 6.53 -6.67
CA LYS A 54 1.52 6.17 -5.85
C LYS A 54 1.02 4.75 -6.15
N ILE A 55 0.72 4.01 -5.07
CA ILE A 55 -0.06 2.77 -5.08
C ILE A 55 -1.17 2.84 -4.02
N ASN A 56 -2.39 2.40 -4.38
CA ASN A 56 -3.55 2.33 -3.50
C ASN A 56 -3.85 0.88 -3.14
N PHE A 57 -3.97 0.59 -1.86
CA PHE A 57 -4.44 -0.67 -1.31
C PHE A 57 -5.84 -0.45 -0.72
N GLY A 58 -6.88 -0.59 -1.56
CA GLY A 58 -8.24 -0.22 -1.17
C GLY A 58 -8.30 1.26 -0.73
N ASP A 59 -8.60 1.49 0.55
CA ASP A 59 -8.75 2.85 1.12
C ASP A 59 -7.43 3.53 1.47
N PHE A 60 -6.31 2.80 1.46
CA PHE A 60 -5.02 3.32 1.88
C PHE A 60 -4.12 3.61 0.68
N THR A 61 -3.49 4.77 0.68
CA THR A 61 -2.52 5.17 -0.33
C THR A 61 -1.11 5.16 0.25
N LEU A 62 -0.16 4.58 -0.48
CA LEU A 62 1.27 4.75 -0.26
C LEU A 62 1.84 5.61 -1.39
N ARG A 63 2.55 6.69 -1.05
CA ARG A 63 3.10 7.65 -2.02
C ARG A 63 4.55 8.00 -1.71
N LEU A 64 5.40 7.97 -2.74
CA LEU A 64 6.79 8.43 -2.70
C LEU A 64 6.83 9.96 -2.83
N ASP A 65 7.51 10.62 -1.89
CA ASP A 65 7.99 11.99 -2.04
C ASP A 65 9.41 11.96 -2.60
N TYR A 66 9.53 12.25 -3.90
CA TYR A 66 10.81 12.21 -4.60
C TYR A 66 11.83 13.19 -4.03
N TYR A 67 11.39 14.36 -3.54
CA TYR A 67 12.32 15.38 -3.05
C TYR A 67 13.00 14.96 -1.76
N ASN A 68 12.27 14.21 -0.91
CA ASN A 68 12.77 13.76 0.38
C ASN A 68 13.25 12.31 0.37
N GLY A 69 12.98 11.54 -0.69
CA GLY A 69 13.34 10.12 -0.79
C GLY A 69 12.61 9.25 0.24
N GLU A 70 11.39 9.64 0.62
CA GLU A 70 10.61 9.02 1.69
C GLU A 70 9.18 8.72 1.24
N TYR A 71 8.65 7.63 1.75
CA TYR A 71 7.26 7.22 1.61
C TYR A 71 6.39 7.77 2.72
N TYR A 72 5.20 8.12 2.29
CA TYR A 72 4.13 8.64 3.11
C TYR A 72 2.89 7.78 2.84
N ALA A 73 2.10 7.52 3.87
CA ALA A 73 0.80 6.87 3.68
C ALA A 73 -0.33 7.68 4.30
N TYR A 74 -1.50 7.56 3.70
CA TYR A 74 -2.73 8.24 4.11
C TYR A 74 -3.93 7.41 3.65
N GLY A 75 -5.10 7.72 4.20
CA GLY A 75 -6.33 7.04 3.90
C GLY A 75 -6.99 6.48 5.15
N TYR A 76 -8.26 6.13 5.01
CA TYR A 76 -9.11 5.73 6.12
C TYR A 76 -10.10 4.69 5.64
N ALA A 77 -10.11 3.55 6.33
CA ALA A 77 -11.11 2.52 6.13
C ALA A 77 -12.26 2.75 7.10
N GLU A 78 -13.49 2.84 6.60
CA GLU A 78 -14.71 2.91 7.44
C GLU A 78 -14.85 1.68 8.35
N VAL A 79 -14.35 0.53 7.90
CA VAL A 79 -14.25 -0.69 8.69
C VAL A 79 -12.77 -0.99 8.93
N PRO A 80 -12.26 -0.72 10.14
CA PRO A 80 -10.90 -1.07 10.51
C PRO A 80 -10.69 -2.58 10.36
N GLN A 81 -9.63 -2.98 9.69
CA GLN A 81 -9.17 -4.36 9.71
C GLN A 81 -8.09 -4.50 10.77
N GLU A 82 -8.25 -5.46 11.67
CA GLU A 82 -7.21 -5.76 12.64
C GLU A 82 -6.12 -6.63 11.99
N PRO A 83 -4.86 -6.19 11.98
CA PRO A 83 -3.78 -7.01 11.47
C PRO A 83 -3.60 -8.24 12.38
N PRO A 84 -3.39 -9.44 11.81
CA PRO A 84 -3.20 -10.64 12.62
C PRO A 84 -1.95 -10.51 13.50
N ALA A 85 -2.02 -11.02 14.72
CA ALA A 85 -0.85 -11.22 15.57
C ALA A 85 0.01 -12.34 14.98
N LEU A 86 1.26 -12.02 14.67
CA LEU A 86 2.20 -12.93 14.01
C LEU A 86 3.52 -12.96 14.77
N GLY A 87 4.21 -14.09 14.71
CA GLY A 87 5.55 -14.23 15.26
C GLY A 87 6.58 -13.38 14.50
N PRO A 88 7.76 -13.12 15.10
CA PRO A 88 8.80 -12.27 14.50
C PRO A 88 9.31 -12.78 13.14
N ASP A 89 9.32 -14.09 12.92
CA ASP A 89 9.80 -14.70 11.65
C ASP A 89 8.85 -14.46 10.47
N ASP A 90 7.59 -14.12 10.75
CA ASP A 90 6.55 -13.88 9.76
C ASP A 90 6.37 -12.39 9.45
N LEU A 91 7.14 -11.51 10.11
CA LEU A 91 6.98 -10.06 10.09
C LEU A 91 8.22 -9.37 9.47
N VAL A 92 7.97 -8.43 8.57
CA VAL A 92 8.95 -7.41 8.18
C VAL A 92 8.45 -6.05 8.64
N GLU A 93 9.25 -5.35 9.42
CA GLU A 93 9.04 -3.95 9.77
C GLU A 93 10.18 -3.11 9.19
N THR A 94 9.85 -1.93 8.65
CA THR A 94 10.82 -1.11 7.92
C THR A 94 10.51 0.39 8.06
N SER A 95 11.50 1.23 7.76
CA SER A 95 11.36 2.69 7.80
C SER A 95 10.60 3.23 6.57
N GLY A 96 10.30 4.52 6.57
CA GLY A 96 9.69 5.21 5.43
C GLY A 96 10.66 5.51 4.29
N ARG A 97 11.97 5.24 4.45
CA ARG A 97 12.96 5.54 3.40
C ARG A 97 12.68 4.74 2.14
N GLN A 98 12.89 5.37 0.98
CA GLN A 98 12.55 4.77 -0.30
C GLN A 98 13.11 3.35 -0.48
N ALA A 99 14.43 3.19 -0.34
CA ALA A 99 15.09 1.90 -0.53
C ALA A 99 14.58 0.82 0.45
N ASP A 100 14.36 1.21 1.71
CA ASP A 100 13.89 0.34 2.78
C ASP A 100 12.47 -0.20 2.49
N VAL A 101 11.58 0.67 2.01
CA VAL A 101 10.21 0.30 1.63
C VAL A 101 10.20 -0.58 0.38
N GLU A 102 10.95 -0.22 -0.66
CA GLU A 102 10.99 -0.96 -1.92
C GLU A 102 11.54 -2.38 -1.71
N VAL A 103 12.63 -2.53 -0.97
CA VAL A 103 13.19 -3.84 -0.60
C VAL A 103 12.19 -4.65 0.21
N ALA A 104 11.52 -4.03 1.19
CA ALA A 104 10.55 -4.73 2.03
C ALA A 104 9.32 -5.20 1.23
N LEU A 105 8.84 -4.40 0.28
CA LEU A 105 7.76 -4.78 -0.65
C LEU A 105 8.16 -5.97 -1.54
N ILE A 106 9.38 -5.97 -2.10
CA ILE A 106 9.90 -7.10 -2.89
C ILE A 106 9.92 -8.37 -2.03
N ARG A 107 10.51 -8.29 -0.83
CA ARG A 107 10.59 -9.42 0.10
C ARG A 107 9.20 -9.93 0.46
N PHE A 108 8.28 -9.04 0.81
CA PHE A 108 6.90 -9.39 1.15
C PHE A 108 6.20 -10.14 0.00
N VAL A 109 6.35 -9.68 -1.24
CA VAL A 109 5.75 -10.32 -2.41
C VAL A 109 6.36 -11.68 -2.73
N LYS A 110 7.70 -11.78 -2.68
CA LYS A 110 8.46 -12.95 -3.19
C LYS A 110 8.70 -14.04 -2.14
N ASN A 111 8.78 -13.70 -0.87
CA ASN A 111 9.03 -14.66 0.21
C ASN A 111 7.73 -15.04 0.89
N ASP A 112 7.26 -16.27 0.66
CA ASP A 112 6.00 -16.76 1.23
C ASP A 112 6.06 -17.05 2.74
N ARG A 113 7.25 -17.03 3.36
CA ARG A 113 7.38 -17.08 4.82
C ARG A 113 6.96 -15.75 5.47
N ILE A 114 7.19 -14.62 4.80
CA ILE A 114 6.72 -13.34 5.31
C ILE A 114 5.21 -13.28 5.15
N ARG A 115 4.48 -13.16 6.27
CA ARG A 115 3.02 -13.06 6.31
C ARG A 115 2.54 -11.63 6.51
N GLN A 116 3.35 -10.75 7.09
CA GLN A 116 3.00 -9.35 7.35
C GLN A 116 4.17 -8.41 7.08
N LEU A 117 3.82 -7.23 6.57
CA LEU A 117 4.71 -6.11 6.31
C LEU A 117 4.16 -4.88 7.04
N ARG A 118 5.00 -4.22 7.84
CA ARG A 118 4.71 -2.95 8.51
C ARG A 118 5.65 -1.88 7.98
N LEU A 119 5.07 -0.88 7.32
CA LEU A 119 5.80 0.28 6.82
C LEU A 119 5.62 1.41 7.82
N CYS A 120 6.68 1.76 8.56
CA CYS A 120 6.70 2.93 9.42
C CYS A 120 6.92 4.18 8.56
N VAL A 121 5.82 4.80 8.13
CA VAL A 121 5.84 5.89 7.14
C VAL A 121 5.83 7.26 7.82
N VAL A 122 6.30 8.27 7.09
CA VAL A 122 6.19 9.65 7.54
C VAL A 122 4.74 10.12 7.34
N CYS A 123 4.21 10.87 8.31
CA CYS A 123 2.93 11.55 8.20
C CYS A 123 3.09 13.06 8.44
N ASP A 124 2.18 13.86 7.87
CA ASP A 124 2.23 15.33 7.95
C ASP A 124 1.94 15.87 9.36
N GLN A 125 1.11 15.15 10.10
CA GLN A 125 1.03 15.33 11.54
C GLN A 125 2.28 14.65 12.10
N LYS A 126 3.11 15.31 12.92
CA LYS A 126 4.35 14.74 13.49
C LYS A 126 4.09 13.57 14.46
N VAL A 127 3.26 12.60 14.09
CA VAL A 127 2.93 11.39 14.83
C VAL A 127 4.05 10.40 14.57
N ARG A 128 4.80 10.08 15.62
CA ARG A 128 6.02 9.25 15.52
C ARG A 128 5.75 7.76 15.22
N HIS A 129 4.51 7.36 14.95
CA HIS A 129 4.10 5.95 14.91
C HIS A 129 3.03 5.64 13.84
N ALA A 130 3.02 6.37 12.72
CA ALA A 130 2.11 6.05 11.61
C ALA A 130 2.61 4.80 10.86
N GLN A 131 1.72 3.82 10.66
CA GLN A 131 2.05 2.58 9.96
C GLN A 131 1.03 2.24 8.89
N LEU A 132 1.53 1.85 7.71
CA LEU A 132 0.74 1.09 6.74
C LEU A 132 1.10 -0.39 6.91
N VAL A 133 0.11 -1.22 7.22
CA VAL A 133 0.27 -2.65 7.47
C VAL A 133 -0.36 -3.42 6.32
N LEU A 134 0.38 -4.37 5.74
CA LEU A 134 -0.09 -5.32 4.74
C LEU A 134 0.09 -6.74 5.26
N TRP A 135 -0.84 -7.64 4.99
CA TRP A 135 -0.67 -9.06 5.31
C TRP A 135 -1.29 -9.98 4.27
N LYS A 136 -0.79 -11.20 4.21
CA LYS A 136 -1.32 -12.26 3.35
C LYS A 136 -2.47 -12.95 4.08
N LYS A 137 -3.66 -13.01 3.48
CA LYS A 137 -4.78 -13.77 4.05
C LYS A 137 -4.58 -15.28 3.82
N ALA A 138 -5.35 -16.10 4.53
CA ALA A 138 -5.29 -17.56 4.43
C ALA A 138 -5.63 -18.04 3.01
N ARG A 139 -6.58 -17.38 2.34
CA ARG A 139 -6.94 -17.69 0.96
C ARG A 139 -5.88 -17.14 -0.01
N ARG A 140 -5.39 -18.02 -0.88
CA ARG A 140 -4.39 -17.66 -1.90
C ARG A 140 -4.95 -16.57 -2.81
N GLY A 141 -4.13 -15.54 -3.02
CA GLY A 141 -4.48 -14.39 -3.86
C GLY A 141 -5.16 -13.26 -3.10
N GLU A 142 -5.54 -13.45 -1.83
CA GLU A 142 -6.12 -12.37 -1.03
C GLU A 142 -5.05 -11.71 -0.15
N TYR A 143 -5.26 -10.43 0.16
CA TYR A 143 -4.42 -9.67 1.08
C TYR A 143 -5.29 -8.82 2.00
N GLY A 144 -4.73 -8.39 3.12
CA GLY A 144 -5.34 -7.40 3.99
C GLY A 144 -4.44 -6.18 4.12
N CYS A 145 -5.06 -5.05 4.43
CA CYS A 145 -4.37 -3.79 4.68
C CYS A 145 -5.04 -3.02 5.81
N ALA A 146 -4.23 -2.27 6.56
CA ALA A 146 -4.68 -1.40 7.64
C ALA A 146 -3.75 -0.20 7.78
N GLY A 147 -4.33 0.96 8.09
CA GLY A 147 -3.60 2.16 8.50
C GLY A 147 -3.68 2.36 10.00
N ILE A 148 -2.55 2.45 10.68
CA ILE A 148 -2.45 2.76 12.11
C ILE A 148 -1.93 4.19 12.23
N GLY A 149 -2.74 5.10 12.78
CA GLY A 149 -2.35 6.50 12.95
C GLY A 149 -2.13 7.26 11.63
N LEU A 150 -2.66 6.77 10.50
CA LEU A 150 -2.56 7.44 9.21
C LEU A 150 -3.50 8.66 9.14
N PRO A 151 -3.09 9.77 8.51
CA PRO A 151 -3.99 10.88 8.21
C PRO A 151 -5.03 10.50 7.15
N TYR A 152 -6.19 11.15 7.17
CA TYR A 152 -7.29 10.90 6.22
C TYR A 152 -6.89 11.22 4.76
N THR A 153 -6.15 12.31 4.54
CA THR A 153 -5.68 12.73 3.20
C THR A 153 -4.21 13.11 3.20
N TRP A 154 -3.67 13.29 1.99
CA TRP A 154 -2.33 13.83 1.71
C TRP A 154 -2.09 15.28 2.18
N GLY A 155 -3.11 16.01 2.64
CA GLY A 155 -2.96 17.41 3.03
C GLY A 155 -2.53 18.34 1.88
N THR A 156 -1.61 19.28 2.16
CA THR A 156 -1.19 20.39 1.29
C THR A 156 0.03 20.11 0.39
N ARG A 157 0.56 18.88 0.33
CA ARG A 157 1.85 18.56 -0.34
C ARG A 157 1.76 18.32 -1.87
N GLY A 158 1.05 19.15 -2.61
CA GLY A 158 1.12 19.15 -4.09
C GLY A 158 0.23 18.11 -4.79
N PRO A 159 0.19 18.11 -6.14
CA PRO A 159 -1.03 17.82 -6.88
C PRO A 159 -1.52 16.40 -6.69
N VAL A 160 -2.83 16.28 -6.55
CA VAL A 160 -3.62 15.08 -6.83
C VAL A 160 -3.70 15.01 -8.35
N TRP A 161 -2.79 14.28 -9.01
CA TRP A 161 -3.00 13.99 -10.42
C TRP A 161 -4.05 12.87 -10.53
N MET A 162 -5.16 13.25 -11.18
CA MET A 162 -6.21 12.38 -11.71
C MET A 162 -5.64 11.27 -12.58
#